data_AF-A0A511DXX1-F1
#
_entry.id   AF-A0A511DXX1-F1
#
_cell.length_a   1.000
_cell.length_b   1.000
_cell.length_c   1.000
_cell.angle_alpha   90.00
_cell.angle_beta   90.00
_cell.angle_gamma   90.00
#
_symmetry.space_group_name_H-M   'P 1'
#
loop_
_entity.id
_entity.type
_entity.pdbx_description
1 polymer ?
#
loop_
_entity_poly.entity_id
_entity_poly.type
_entity_poly.pdbx_seq_one_letter_code
_entity_poly.pdbx_strand_id
1 'polypeptide(L)'
;MQNPFGNGNNDDNNQNDPNNPMGLPIPPNFATVVNKTNGQIRIAKVGPSFTALLFNLWVPIFRSDWYNLLCMAGVEIIAGMALSLGMGEPFQIAYSFGSYGLGIVWMLIYNMMYFKHLFNIGFVPADDRSKELLTSAKYWKEPQDKNNN
;
A
#
# COMPACT_ATOMS: atom_id res chain seq x y z
N MET A 1 -38.99 15.16 23.80
CA MET A 1 -37.91 14.16 23.86
C MET A 1 -37.03 14.39 22.65
N GLN A 2 -35.77 14.73 22.87
CA GLN A 2 -34.76 14.98 21.85
C GLN A 2 -34.33 13.62 21.30
N ASN A 3 -34.29 13.44 19.97
CA ASN A 3 -33.81 12.21 19.35
C ASN A 3 -32.34 11.99 19.77
N PRO A 4 -32.01 10.91 20.51
CA PRO A 4 -30.65 10.71 21.02
C PRO A 4 -29.65 10.26 19.95
N PHE A 5 -30.10 10.15 18.69
CA PHE A 5 -29.29 9.71 17.55
C PHE A 5 -29.26 10.75 16.42
N GLY A 6 -29.50 12.03 16.74
CA GLY A 6 -29.37 13.14 15.81
C GLY A 6 -28.11 13.97 16.05
N ASN A 7 -27.09 13.74 15.23
CA ASN A 7 -26.13 14.70 14.68
C ASN A 7 -25.41 15.66 15.66
N GLY A 8 -24.20 15.28 16.07
CA GLY A 8 -23.14 16.19 16.53
C GLY A 8 -21.93 16.01 15.63
N ASN A 9 -21.65 17.01 14.80
CA ASN A 9 -20.46 17.09 13.97
C ASN A 9 -19.17 17.01 14.79
N ASN A 10 -18.15 16.43 14.13
CA ASN A 10 -16.72 16.53 14.34
C ASN A 10 -16.06 15.50 15.28
N ASP A 11 -15.33 14.63 14.57
CA ASP A 11 -14.02 14.09 14.90
C ASP A 11 -13.92 12.97 15.95
N ASP A 12 -13.08 12.00 15.58
CA ASP A 12 -12.51 10.97 16.46
C ASP A 12 -13.46 9.88 16.95
N ASN A 13 -14.02 9.10 16.02
CA ASN A 13 -13.94 7.63 16.06
C ASN A 13 -14.76 7.05 14.91
N ASN A 14 -14.06 6.56 13.88
CA ASN A 14 -14.64 5.81 12.77
C ASN A 14 -15.04 4.39 13.24
N GLN A 15 -15.94 4.32 14.24
CA GLN A 15 -16.56 3.10 14.76
C GLN A 15 -17.74 2.65 13.88
N ASN A 16 -18.20 3.54 12.99
CA ASN A 16 -19.30 3.31 12.05
C ASN A 16 -18.86 3.52 10.60
N ASP A 17 -17.65 3.08 10.23
CA ASP A 17 -17.35 2.88 8.81
C ASP A 17 -18.13 1.64 8.36
N PRO A 18 -19.11 1.74 7.45
CA PRO A 18 -19.74 0.57 6.86
C PRO A 18 -18.72 -0.36 6.16
N ASN A 19 -17.48 0.09 5.96
CA ASN A 19 -16.37 -0.64 5.38
C ASN A 19 -15.33 -1.15 6.41
N ASN A 20 -15.57 -1.05 7.72
CA ASN A 20 -14.69 -1.64 8.73
C ASN A 20 -15.27 -2.98 9.22
N PRO A 21 -14.86 -4.14 8.65
CA PRO A 21 -15.44 -5.44 9.01
C PRO A 21 -15.19 -5.86 10.46
N MET A 22 -14.38 -5.13 11.23
CA MET A 22 -14.04 -5.47 12.62
C MET A 22 -14.40 -4.40 13.66
N GLY A 23 -14.95 -3.25 13.28
CA GLY A 23 -15.34 -2.20 14.24
C GLY A 23 -14.21 -1.66 15.12
N LEU A 24 -12.94 -1.92 14.75
CA LEU A 24 -11.76 -1.49 15.49
C LEU A 24 -11.30 -0.10 15.04
N PRO A 25 -10.87 0.80 15.95
CA PRO A 25 -10.39 2.11 15.58
C PRO A 25 -9.17 2.00 14.64
N ILE A 26 -9.28 2.56 13.44
CA ILE A 26 -8.24 2.50 12.42
C ILE A 26 -7.15 3.53 12.76
N PRO A 27 -5.88 3.09 12.95
CA PRO A 27 -4.80 4.01 13.31
C PRO A 27 -4.59 5.10 12.26
N PRO A 28 -4.05 6.27 12.65
CA PRO A 28 -4.00 7.47 11.79
C PRO A 28 -3.20 7.34 10.50
N ASN A 29 -2.31 6.34 10.40
CA ASN A 29 -1.45 6.13 9.24
C ASN A 29 -1.97 5.05 8.29
N PHE A 30 -3.21 4.58 8.44
CA PHE A 30 -3.80 3.55 7.60
C PHE A 30 -4.86 4.15 6.69
N ALA A 31 -4.82 3.77 5.41
CA ALA A 31 -5.81 4.14 4.42
C ALA A 31 -6.66 2.92 4.06
N THR A 32 -7.96 3.13 3.97
CA THR A 32 -8.95 2.14 3.52
C THR A 32 -9.29 2.41 2.06
N VAL A 33 -9.20 1.36 1.24
CA VAL A 33 -9.59 1.41 -0.17
C VAL A 33 -10.63 0.34 -0.47
N VAL A 34 -11.62 0.67 -1.29
CA VAL A 34 -12.73 -0.20 -1.67
C VAL A 34 -12.79 -0.35 -3.19
N ASN A 35 -13.08 -1.57 -3.64
CA ASN A 35 -13.40 -1.80 -5.05
C ASN A 35 -14.91 -1.71 -5.23
N LYS A 36 -15.40 -0.71 -5.98
CA LYS A 36 -16.83 -0.49 -6.20
C LYS A 36 -17.52 -1.64 -6.95
N THR A 37 -16.77 -2.43 -7.72
CA THR A 37 -17.29 -3.52 -8.54
C THR A 37 -17.45 -4.82 -7.74
N ASN A 38 -16.49 -5.12 -6.86
CA ASN A 38 -16.44 -6.39 -6.14
C ASN A 38 -16.77 -6.27 -4.64
N GLY A 39 -16.95 -5.05 -4.11
CA GLY A 39 -17.16 -4.80 -2.68
C GLY A 39 -15.96 -5.17 -1.79
N GLN A 40 -14.80 -5.46 -2.38
CA GLN A 40 -13.60 -5.81 -1.62
C GLN A 40 -13.00 -4.59 -0.95
N ILE A 41 -12.72 -4.73 0.34
CA ILE A 41 -12.16 -3.68 1.17
C ILE A 41 -10.73 -4.07 1.56
N ARG A 42 -9.79 -3.15 1.42
CA ARG A 42 -8.39 -3.37 1.82
C ARG A 42 -7.91 -2.19 2.66
N ILE A 43 -7.30 -2.50 3.80
CA ILE A 43 -6.77 -1.52 4.75
C ILE A 43 -5.25 -1.73 4.79
N ALA A 44 -4.49 -0.66 4.52
CA ALA A 44 -3.03 -0.75 4.54
C ALA A 44 -2.39 0.52 5.08
N LYS A 45 -1.20 0.37 5.67
CA LYS A 45 -0.40 1.48 6.19
C LYS A 45 0.16 2.31 5.04
N VAL A 46 0.02 3.63 5.13
CA VAL A 46 0.66 4.62 4.25
C VAL A 46 2.04 4.97 4.80
N GLY A 47 3.05 5.06 3.93
CA GLY A 47 4.43 5.40 4.30
C GLY A 47 5.36 4.19 4.47
N PRO A 48 6.47 4.32 5.21
CA PRO A 48 7.54 3.33 5.23
C PRO A 48 7.12 2.01 5.89
N SER A 49 7.53 0.91 5.26
CA SER A 49 7.23 -0.45 5.65
C SER A 49 8.49 -1.14 6.18
N PHE A 50 8.73 -1.03 7.49
CA PHE A 50 9.84 -1.75 8.14
C PHE A 50 9.75 -3.27 7.94
N THR A 51 8.54 -3.80 7.76
CA THR A 51 8.35 -5.21 7.43
C THR A 51 8.93 -5.56 6.06
N ALA A 52 8.91 -4.64 5.08
CA ALA A 52 9.49 -4.90 3.76
C ALA A 52 11.03 -5.02 3.83
N LEU A 53 11.67 -4.37 4.81
CA LEU A 53 13.11 -4.46 5.02
C LEU A 53 13.55 -5.80 5.65
N LEU A 54 12.79 -6.31 6.63
CA LEU A 54 13.12 -7.58 7.31
C LEU A 54 12.66 -8.81 6.53
N PHE A 55 11.52 -8.70 5.84
CA PHE A 55 10.84 -9.84 5.26
C PHE A 55 10.83 -9.85 3.73
N ASN A 56 11.35 -8.81 3.05
CA ASN A 56 11.46 -8.71 1.58
C ASN A 56 10.24 -9.30 0.84
N LEU A 57 10.42 -10.42 0.15
CA LEU A 57 9.40 -11.12 -0.65
C LEU A 57 8.25 -11.74 0.17
N TRP A 58 8.43 -11.97 1.47
CA TRP A 58 7.38 -12.52 2.32
C TRP A 58 6.24 -11.53 2.59
N VAL A 59 6.53 -10.23 2.58
CA VAL A 59 5.51 -9.18 2.81
C VAL A 59 4.40 -9.21 1.75
N PRO A 60 4.70 -9.19 0.44
CA PRO A 60 3.64 -9.25 -0.57
C PRO A 60 2.91 -10.60 -0.58
N ILE A 61 3.54 -11.71 -0.15
CA ILE A 61 2.86 -13.01 0.01
C ILE A 61 1.75 -12.91 1.06
N PHE A 62 2.06 -12.44 2.27
CA PHE A 62 1.06 -12.31 3.34
C PHE A 62 -0.04 -11.29 3.02
N ARG A 63 0.23 -10.35 2.11
CA ARG A 63 -0.73 -9.37 1.63
C ARG A 63 -1.52 -9.82 0.40
N SER A 64 -1.27 -11.02 -0.11
CA SER A 64 -1.83 -11.55 -1.37
C SER A 64 -1.66 -10.56 -2.54
N ASP A 65 -0.48 -9.94 -2.62
CA ASP A 65 -0.10 -8.93 -3.60
C ASP A 65 0.89 -9.51 -4.62
N TRP A 66 0.35 -10.34 -5.51
CA TRP A 66 1.13 -11.12 -6.46
C TRP A 66 1.84 -10.28 -7.53
N TYR A 67 1.27 -9.13 -7.91
CA TYR A 67 1.88 -8.27 -8.92
C TYR A 67 3.17 -7.65 -8.40
N ASN A 68 3.13 -7.04 -7.20
CA ASN A 68 4.34 -6.44 -6.64
C ASN A 68 5.32 -7.50 -6.16
N LEU A 69 4.86 -8.69 -5.74
CA LEU A 69 5.73 -9.84 -5.48
C LEU A 69 6.60 -10.17 -6.70
N LEU A 70 5.97 -10.37 -7.87
CA LEU A 70 6.68 -10.72 -9.09
C LEU A 70 7.59 -9.57 -9.56
N CYS A 71 7.15 -8.33 -9.39
CA CYS A 71 7.96 -7.15 -9.71
C CYS A 71 9.22 -7.09 -8.84
N MET A 72 9.08 -7.26 -7.52
CA MET A 72 10.20 -7.31 -6.58
C MET A 72 11.14 -8.48 -6.89
N ALA A 73 10.60 -9.69 -7.07
CA ALA A 73 11.39 -10.87 -7.39
C ALA A 73 12.21 -10.69 -8.67
N GLY A 74 11.61 -10.09 -9.71
CA GLY A 74 12.31 -9.77 -10.96
C GLY A 74 13.47 -8.80 -10.74
N VAL A 75 13.24 -7.70 -10.01
CA VAL A 75 14.29 -6.70 -9.73
C VAL A 75 15.41 -7.29 -8.88
N GLU A 76 15.09 -8.11 -7.86
CA GLU A 76 16.07 -8.79 -6.99
C GLU A 76 16.98 -9.74 -7.79
N ILE A 77 16.40 -10.55 -8.69
CA ILE A 77 17.17 -11.46 -9.53
C ILE A 77 18.06 -10.68 -10.51
N ILE A 78 17.52 -9.65 -11.17
CA ILE A 78 18.28 -8.83 -12.12
C ILE A 78 19.45 -8.13 -11.39
N ALA A 79 19.20 -7.54 -10.23
CA ALA A 79 20.22 -6.88 -9.43
C ALA A 79 21.28 -7.87 -8.93
N GLY A 80 20.86 -9.05 -8.45
CA GLY A 80 21.79 -10.12 -8.04
C GLY A 80 22.67 -10.62 -9.19
N MET A 81 22.10 -10.78 -10.39
CA MET A 81 22.87 -11.16 -11.59
C MET A 81 23.82 -10.03 -12.03
N ALA A 82 23.36 -8.78 -12.06
CA ALA A 82 24.19 -7.64 -12.42
C ALA A 82 25.37 -7.44 -11.46
N LEU A 83 25.14 -7.58 -10.14
CA LEU A 83 26.19 -7.51 -9.13
C LEU A 83 27.15 -8.70 -9.22
N SER A 84 26.65 -9.91 -9.48
CA SER A 84 27.51 -11.09 -9.65
C SER A 84 28.46 -10.92 -10.85
N LEU A 85 27.95 -10.40 -11.97
CA LEU A 85 28.78 -10.11 -13.15
C LEU A 85 29.74 -8.93 -12.93
N GLY A 86 29.29 -7.88 -12.22
CA GLY A 86 30.10 -6.68 -11.99
C GLY A 86 31.19 -6.84 -10.94
N MET A 87 30.95 -7.64 -9.90
CA MET A 87 31.89 -7.85 -8.79
C MET A 87 32.72 -9.13 -8.94
N GLY A 88 32.35 -10.03 -9.87
CA GLY A 88 33.01 -11.33 -10.03
C GLY A 88 32.71 -12.34 -8.92
N GLU A 89 31.79 -12.00 -8.01
CA GLU A 89 31.37 -12.83 -6.90
C GLU A 89 30.27 -13.82 -7.32
N PRO A 90 30.17 -15.01 -6.68
CA PRO A 90 29.12 -15.97 -6.98
C PRO A 90 27.74 -15.37 -6.69
N PHE A 91 26.74 -15.78 -7.48
CA PHE A 91 25.37 -15.25 -7.42
C PHE A 91 24.78 -15.22 -6.01
N GLN A 92 25.05 -16.23 -5.18
CA GLN A 92 24.52 -16.31 -3.81
C GLN A 92 24.99 -15.15 -2.92
N ILE A 93 26.27 -14.76 -3.05
CA ILE A 93 26.86 -13.66 -2.28
C ILE A 93 26.34 -12.34 -2.83
N ALA A 94 26.40 -12.14 -4.14
CA ALA A 94 25.91 -10.94 -4.81
C ALA A 94 24.42 -10.68 -4.56
N TYR A 95 23.60 -11.73 -4.59
CA TYR A 95 22.17 -11.68 -4.29
C TYR A 95 21.91 -11.26 -2.83
N SER A 96 22.67 -11.82 -1.88
CA SER A 96 22.52 -11.46 -0.47
C SER A 96 22.77 -9.96 -0.26
N PHE A 97 23.89 -9.43 -0.77
CA PHE A 97 24.20 -8.00 -0.69
C PHE A 97 23.19 -7.12 -1.43
N GLY A 98 22.78 -7.54 -2.63
CA GLY A 98 21.75 -6.87 -3.42
C GLY A 98 20.44 -6.76 -2.66
N SER A 99 20.00 -7.85 -2.03
CA SER A 99 18.74 -7.90 -1.29
C SER A 99 18.71 -6.99 -0.06
N TYR A 100 19.83 -6.83 0.66
CA TYR A 100 19.90 -5.90 1.78
C TYR A 100 19.84 -4.44 1.31
N GLY A 101 20.53 -4.11 0.21
CA GLY A 101 20.49 -2.76 -0.38
C GLY A 101 19.11 -2.43 -0.94
N LEU A 102 18.52 -3.35 -1.69
CA LEU A 102 17.17 -3.22 -2.24
C LEU A 102 16.11 -3.23 -1.14
N GLY A 103 16.29 -3.94 -0.04
CA GLY A 103 15.38 -3.93 1.11
C GLY A 103 15.13 -2.53 1.67
N ILE A 104 16.14 -1.64 1.66
CA ILE A 104 15.98 -0.23 2.05
C ILE A 104 15.13 0.53 1.02
N VAL A 105 15.34 0.27 -0.27
CA VAL A 105 14.54 0.86 -1.35
C VAL A 105 13.09 0.39 -1.25
N TRP A 106 12.87 -0.91 -1.01
CA TRP A 106 11.55 -1.50 -0.82
C TRP A 106 10.84 -0.97 0.42
N MET A 107 11.55 -0.77 1.53
CA MET A 107 11.00 -0.15 2.74
C MET A 107 10.27 1.17 2.44
N LEU A 108 10.82 1.98 1.52
CA LEU A 108 10.27 3.28 1.17
C LEU A 108 9.22 3.19 0.06
N ILE A 109 9.48 2.41 -1.00
CA ILE A 109 8.70 2.48 -2.25
C ILE A 109 7.59 1.43 -2.31
N TYR A 110 7.73 0.29 -1.62
CA TYR A 110 6.78 -0.83 -1.74
C TYR A 110 5.33 -0.44 -1.43
N ASN A 111 5.10 0.24 -0.30
CA ASN A 111 3.74 0.64 0.08
C ASN A 111 3.12 1.59 -0.96
N MET A 112 3.90 2.49 -1.55
CA MET A 112 3.41 3.35 -2.64
C MET A 112 3.04 2.52 -3.87
N MET A 113 3.88 1.57 -4.27
CA MET A 113 3.63 0.69 -5.42
C MET A 113 2.36 -0.14 -5.21
N TYR A 114 2.15 -0.65 -4.00
CA TYR A 114 0.93 -1.36 -3.60
C TYR A 114 -0.34 -0.54 -3.82
N PHE A 115 -0.39 0.69 -3.30
CA PHE A 115 -1.56 1.54 -3.49
C PHE A 115 -1.77 1.92 -4.96
N LYS A 116 -0.71 2.23 -5.71
CA LYS A 116 -0.83 2.51 -7.15
C LYS A 116 -1.39 1.34 -7.93
N HIS A 117 -0.95 0.12 -7.62
CA HIS A 117 -1.48 -1.08 -8.26
C HIS A 117 -2.97 -1.28 -7.93
N LEU A 118 -3.37 -1.10 -6.67
CA LEU A 118 -4.77 -1.14 -6.26
C LEU A 118 -5.64 -0.14 -7.04
N PHE A 119 -5.17 1.11 -7.17
CA PHE A 119 -5.89 2.13 -7.94
C PHE A 119 -6.02 1.76 -9.42
N ASN A 120 -5.00 1.12 -10.01
CA ASN A 120 -5.06 0.65 -11.38
C ASN A 120 -6.10 -0.48 -11.60
N ILE A 121 -6.41 -1.26 -10.55
CA ILE A 121 -7.44 -2.32 -10.58
C ILE A 121 -8.84 -1.75 -10.25
N GLY A 122 -8.98 -0.44 -10.06
CA GLY A 122 -10.26 0.22 -9.81
C GLY A 122 -10.65 0.29 -8.33
N PHE A 123 -9.70 0.12 -7.42
CA PHE A 123 -9.93 0.51 -6.02
C PHE A 123 -9.95 2.04 -5.90
N VAL A 124 -10.82 2.55 -5.05
CA VAL A 124 -10.95 3.97 -4.71
C VAL A 124 -10.81 4.15 -3.20
N PRO A 125 -10.41 5.33 -2.71
CA PRO A 125 -10.49 5.63 -1.27
C PRO A 125 -11.93 5.46 -0.77
N ALA A 126 -12.08 4.79 0.38
CA ALA A 126 -13.39 4.52 0.98
C ALA A 126 -13.96 5.74 1.72
N ASP A 127 -13.08 6.52 2.35
CA ASP A 127 -13.41 7.66 3.21
C ASP A 127 -12.70 8.94 2.75
N ASP A 128 -13.26 10.09 3.13
CA ASP A 128 -12.63 11.40 2.93
C ASP A 128 -11.29 11.52 3.67
N ARG A 129 -11.18 10.93 4.88
CA ARG A 129 -9.90 10.82 5.61
C ARG A 129 -8.86 10.01 4.82
N SER A 130 -9.26 8.86 4.29
CA SER A 130 -8.39 8.00 3.49
C SER A 130 -7.96 8.72 2.21
N LYS A 131 -8.87 9.48 1.59
CA LYS A 131 -8.59 10.33 0.43
C LYS A 131 -7.56 11.42 0.76
N GLU A 132 -7.71 12.13 1.88
CA GLU A 132 -6.78 13.18 2.30
C GLU A 132 -5.38 12.62 2.62
N LEU A 133 -5.30 11.49 3.32
CA LEU A 133 -4.04 10.80 3.60
C LEU A 133 -3.34 10.33 2.32
N LEU A 134 -4.08 9.75 1.37
CA LEU A 134 -3.52 9.29 0.11
C LEU A 134 -3.14 10.45 -0.82
N THR A 135 -3.86 11.58 -0.76
CA THR A 135 -3.57 12.78 -1.55
C THR A 135 -2.35 13.52 -0.99
N SER A 136 -2.28 13.71 0.33
CA SER A 136 -1.12 14.31 1.01
C SER A 136 0.15 13.47 0.84
N ALA A 137 0.03 12.14 0.87
CA ALA A 137 1.14 11.23 0.57
C ALA A 137 1.52 11.15 -0.92
N LYS A 138 0.81 11.86 -1.81
CA LYS A 138 0.97 11.81 -3.28
C LYS A 138 0.78 10.40 -3.89
N TYR A 139 0.01 9.54 -3.23
CA TYR A 139 -0.29 8.19 -3.69
C TYR A 139 -1.49 8.18 -4.63
N TRP A 140 -2.46 9.08 -4.40
CA TRP A 140 -3.66 9.23 -5.19
C TRP A 140 -3.63 10.50 -6.05
N LYS A 141 -4.15 10.40 -7.27
CA LYS A 141 -4.55 11.55 -8.09
C LYS A 141 -6.03 11.36 -8.38
N GLU A 142 -6.82 12.38 -8.08
CA GLU A 142 -8.23 12.36 -8.43
C GLU A 142 -8.36 12.20 -9.95
N PRO A 143 -9.18 11.25 -10.44
CA PRO A 143 -9.44 11.14 -11.87
C PRO A 143 -10.04 12.48 -12.31
N GLN A 144 -9.29 13.24 -13.10
CA GLN A 144 -9.79 14.45 -13.75
C GLN A 144 -10.94 14.02 -14.66
N ASP A 145 -12.15 14.49 -14.36
CA ASP A 145 -13.31 14.28 -15.22
C ASP A 145 -12.98 14.80 -16.63
N LYS A 146 -12.87 13.88 -17.59
CA LYS A 146 -12.77 14.20 -19.02
C LYS A 146 -14.12 14.67 -19.59
N ASN A 147 -14.81 15.57 -18.90
CA ASN A 147 -16.12 16.11 -19.30
C ASN A 147 -16.19 17.63 -19.20
N ASN A 148 -15.10 18.33 -19.58
CA ASN A 148 -15.13 19.76 -19.89
C ASN A 148 -14.36 19.99 -21.21
N ASN A 149 -15.01 19.67 -22.33
CA ASN A 149 -14.92 20.38 -23.62
C ASN A 149 -15.93 19.78 -24.61
#